data_AF-A0A131ZZQ2-F1
#
_entry.id   AF-A0A131ZZQ2-F1
#
_cell.length_a   1.000
_cell.length_b   1.000
_cell.length_c   1.000
_cell.angle_alpha   90.00
_cell.angle_beta   90.00
_cell.angle_gamma   90.00
#
_symmetry.space_group_name_H-M   'P 1'
#
loop_
_entity.id
_entity.type
_entity.pdbx_description
1 polymer ?
#
loop_
_entity_poly.entity_id
_entity_poly.type
_entity_poly.pdbx_seq_one_letter_code
_entity_poly.pdbx_strand_id
1 'polypeptide(L)'
;MKILVKFPLVKFLEALEQIKNIDIVDLIVEVCHPIIVRQYAISFLDRADFLIGSTTALAEKEFRFKLSEKSHSTQHRVFVARGALWGANDIQMISRCDYLQSVCITMKFHPRSLRLNDPKLRELNDELLGSNEPRSVILFEGPARELCRVAPNNVNTIATAALIGIGFDQTIGRLIADSRYYSY
;
A
#
# COMPACT_ATOMS: atom_id res chain seq x y z
N MET A 1 -15.52 -28.59 10.07
CA MET A 1 -16.11 -27.34 10.61
C MET A 1 -16.77 -26.59 9.45
N LYS A 2 -18.08 -26.78 9.23
CA LYS A 2 -18.80 -26.06 8.16
C LYS A 2 -19.18 -24.69 8.69
N ILE A 3 -18.48 -23.66 8.22
CA ILE A 3 -18.88 -22.26 8.44
C ILE A 3 -20.16 -22.04 7.60
N LEU A 4 -21.31 -22.30 8.22
CA LEU A 4 -22.62 -21.89 7.70
C LEU A 4 -22.77 -20.40 7.98
N VAL A 5 -22.43 -19.56 7.01
CA VAL A 5 -22.73 -18.13 7.06
C VAL A 5 -23.73 -17.86 5.94
N LYS A 6 -24.94 -17.42 6.31
CA LYS A 6 -25.84 -16.73 5.39
C LYS A 6 -25.06 -15.50 4.90
N PHE A 7 -24.46 -15.59 3.74
CA PHE A 7 -23.89 -14.40 3.10
C PHE A 7 -25.04 -13.42 2.86
N PRO A 8 -24.88 -12.12 3.14
CA PRO A 8 -25.83 -11.12 2.66
C PRO A 8 -25.99 -11.29 1.14
N LEU A 9 -27.11 -10.82 0.59
CA LEU A 9 -27.33 -10.80 -0.86
C LEU A 9 -26.09 -10.21 -1.54
N VAL A 10 -25.32 -11.06 -2.23
CA VAL A 10 -24.11 -10.63 -2.93
C VAL A 10 -24.56 -10.10 -4.28
N LYS A 11 -24.48 -8.78 -4.45
CA LYS A 11 -24.66 -8.13 -5.76
C LYS A 11 -23.29 -7.90 -6.37
N PHE A 12 -23.01 -8.59 -7.46
CA PHE A 12 -21.82 -8.32 -8.28
C PHE A 12 -22.12 -7.12 -9.19
N LEU A 13 -21.19 -6.18 -9.23
CA LEU A 13 -21.19 -5.11 -10.23
C LEU A 13 -20.25 -5.52 -11.36
N GLU A 14 -20.65 -5.27 -12.59
CA GLU A 14 -19.81 -5.50 -13.77
C GLU A 14 -18.84 -4.33 -14.01
N ALA A 15 -19.18 -3.14 -13.49
CA ALA A 15 -18.37 -1.93 -13.59
C ALA A 15 -18.48 -1.08 -12.31
N LEU A 16 -17.38 -0.44 -11.90
CA LEU A 16 -17.33 0.34 -10.66
C LEU A 16 -18.28 1.55 -10.70
N GLU A 17 -18.54 2.10 -11.88
CA GLU A 17 -19.46 3.21 -12.11
C GLU A 17 -20.91 2.84 -11.75
N GLN A 18 -21.25 1.54 -11.73
CA GLN A 18 -22.57 1.06 -11.32
C GLN A 18 -22.83 1.26 -9.82
N ILE A 19 -21.81 1.63 -9.03
CA ILE A 19 -21.99 1.97 -7.61
C ILE A 19 -22.99 3.11 -7.41
N LYS A 20 -23.15 3.97 -8.43
CA LYS A 20 -24.15 5.05 -8.43
C LYS A 20 -25.60 4.54 -8.42
N ASN A 21 -25.81 3.29 -8.82
CA ASN A 21 -27.10 2.63 -8.89
C ASN A 21 -27.37 1.73 -7.66
N ILE A 22 -26.52 1.81 -6.63
CA ILE A 22 -26.78 1.19 -5.33
C ILE A 22 -27.40 2.24 -4.42
N ASP A 23 -28.54 1.90 -3.82
CA ASP A 23 -29.32 2.82 -3.00
C ASP A 23 -28.58 3.23 -1.71
N ILE A 24 -27.97 2.26 -1.02
CA ILE A 24 -27.28 2.48 0.26
C ILE A 24 -25.92 1.78 0.23
N VAL A 25 -24.85 2.54 0.45
CA VAL A 25 -23.48 2.06 0.65
C VAL A 25 -22.87 2.86 1.78
N ASP A 26 -22.60 2.23 2.92
CA ASP A 26 -22.00 2.92 4.06
C ASP A 26 -20.48 3.02 3.95
N LEU A 27 -19.84 1.97 3.39
CA LEU A 27 -18.40 1.85 3.31
C LEU A 27 -17.98 1.13 2.02
N ILE A 28 -17.00 1.71 1.33
CA ILE A 28 -16.29 1.10 0.21
C ILE A 28 -14.91 0.67 0.70
N VAL A 29 -14.54 -0.59 0.49
CA VAL A 29 -13.24 -1.14 0.88
C VAL A 29 -12.46 -1.52 -0.37
N GLU A 30 -11.29 -0.90 -0.58
CA GLU A 30 -10.42 -1.23 -1.69
C GLU A 30 -9.39 -2.31 -1.29
N VAL A 31 -9.43 -3.45 -1.99
CA VAL A 31 -8.49 -4.58 -1.84
C VAL A 31 -8.06 -5.10 -3.22
N CYS A 32 -7.62 -4.19 -4.10
CA CYS A 32 -7.33 -4.51 -5.51
C CYS A 32 -5.94 -4.02 -5.93
N HIS A 33 -5.84 -2.75 -6.33
CA HIS A 33 -4.61 -2.16 -6.88
C HIS A 33 -4.65 -0.65 -6.64
N PRO A 34 -3.50 0.01 -6.38
CA PRO A 34 -3.44 1.46 -6.16
C PRO A 34 -3.97 2.31 -7.32
N ILE A 35 -4.09 1.75 -8.53
CA ILE A 35 -4.71 2.44 -9.66
C ILE A 35 -6.21 2.71 -9.43
N ILE A 36 -6.91 1.78 -8.78
CA ILE A 36 -8.34 1.92 -8.47
C ILE A 36 -8.55 3.08 -7.51
N VAL A 37 -7.69 3.19 -6.49
CA VAL A 37 -7.69 4.32 -5.55
C VAL A 37 -7.49 5.64 -6.32
N ARG A 38 -6.51 5.71 -7.21
CA ARG A 38 -6.22 6.94 -7.97
C ARG A 38 -7.36 7.38 -8.90
N GLN A 39 -8.04 6.41 -9.50
CA GLN A 39 -9.12 6.67 -10.47
C GLN A 39 -10.47 6.95 -9.82
N TYR A 40 -10.79 6.24 -8.72
CA TYR A 40 -12.16 6.20 -8.19
C TYR A 40 -12.32 6.75 -6.77
N ALA A 41 -11.25 7.02 -6.01
CA ALA A 41 -11.41 7.47 -4.62
C ALA A 41 -12.25 8.75 -4.49
N ILE A 42 -12.12 9.68 -5.44
CA ILE A 42 -12.88 10.93 -5.42
C ILE A 42 -14.38 10.68 -5.63
N SER A 43 -14.75 9.79 -6.56
CA SER A 43 -16.16 9.45 -6.82
C SER A 43 -16.75 8.54 -5.76
N PHE A 44 -15.93 7.71 -5.10
CA PHE A 44 -16.36 6.93 -3.94
C PHE A 44 -16.76 7.82 -2.77
N LEU A 45 -16.02 8.90 -2.52
CA LEU A 45 -16.36 9.87 -1.48
C LEU A 45 -17.62 10.70 -1.76
N ASP A 46 -18.18 10.65 -2.98
CA ASP A 46 -19.52 11.21 -3.23
C ASP A 46 -20.64 10.30 -2.68
N ARG A 47 -20.31 9.07 -2.29
CA ARG A 47 -21.31 8.03 -1.98
C ARG A 47 -21.19 7.41 -0.60
N ALA A 48 -19.97 7.20 -0.11
CA ALA A 48 -19.74 6.42 1.09
C ALA A 48 -18.41 6.79 1.74
N ASP A 49 -18.23 6.36 2.98
CA ASP A 49 -16.89 6.28 3.57
C ASP A 49 -16.01 5.35 2.72
N PHE A 50 -14.71 5.61 2.69
CA PHE A 50 -13.77 4.88 1.86
C PHE A 50 -12.55 4.39 2.63
N LEU A 51 -12.32 3.07 2.65
CA LEU A 51 -11.13 2.45 3.22
C LEU A 51 -10.15 2.06 2.11
N ILE A 52 -8.97 2.69 2.13
CA ILE A 52 -7.87 2.45 1.20
C ILE A 52 -7.01 1.30 1.71
N GLY A 53 -6.91 0.20 0.94
CA GLY A 53 -5.98 -0.90 1.20
C GLY A 53 -4.60 -0.66 0.58
N SER A 54 -4.58 -0.10 -0.63
CA SER A 54 -3.39 0.14 -1.43
C SER A 54 -2.78 1.52 -1.15
N THR A 55 -2.13 1.65 0.00
CA THR A 55 -1.58 2.93 0.51
C THR A 55 -0.48 3.53 -0.37
N THR A 56 0.15 2.74 -1.24
CA THR A 56 1.07 3.24 -2.28
C THR A 56 0.43 4.24 -3.24
N ALA A 57 -0.90 4.24 -3.38
CA ALA A 57 -1.63 5.27 -4.14
C ALA A 57 -1.41 6.68 -3.58
N LEU A 58 -1.25 6.80 -2.27
CA LEU A 58 -1.10 8.06 -1.53
C LEU A 58 0.33 8.61 -1.57
N ALA A 59 1.26 7.91 -2.21
CA ALA A 59 2.61 8.41 -2.41
C ALA A 59 2.59 9.70 -3.25
N GLU A 60 1.68 9.84 -4.22
CA GLU A 60 1.62 11.04 -5.07
C GLU A 60 1.00 12.24 -4.35
N LYS A 61 1.78 13.33 -4.21
CA LYS A 61 1.43 14.49 -3.37
C LYS A 61 0.16 15.18 -3.86
N GLU A 62 0.04 15.40 -5.16
CA GLU A 62 -1.11 16.06 -5.77
C GLU A 62 -2.39 15.26 -5.57
N PHE A 63 -2.33 13.94 -5.76
CA PHE A 63 -3.48 13.06 -5.55
C PHE A 63 -3.91 13.06 -4.08
N ARG A 64 -2.95 12.93 -3.15
CA ARG A 64 -3.24 12.97 -1.71
C ARG A 64 -3.85 14.30 -1.28
N PHE A 65 -3.38 15.42 -1.84
CA PHE A 65 -3.97 16.73 -1.61
C PHE A 65 -5.43 16.80 -2.11
N LYS A 66 -5.68 16.40 -3.36
CA LYS A 66 -7.04 16.34 -3.93
C LYS A 66 -7.98 15.46 -3.11
N LEU A 67 -7.50 14.31 -2.63
CA LEU A 67 -8.27 13.40 -1.79
C LEU A 67 -8.62 14.04 -0.44
N SER A 68 -7.68 14.75 0.18
CA SER A 68 -7.91 15.50 1.42
C SER A 68 -8.94 16.61 1.22
N GLU A 69 -8.84 17.42 0.16
CA GLU A 69 -9.84 18.45 -0.14
C GLU A 69 -11.24 17.84 -0.36
N LYS A 70 -11.30 16.67 -1.02
CA LYS A 70 -12.56 15.95 -1.23
C LYS A 70 -13.16 15.43 0.09
N SER A 71 -12.35 14.87 0.99
CA SER A 71 -12.86 14.41 2.29
C SER A 71 -13.37 15.55 3.17
N HIS A 72 -12.82 16.77 3.05
CA HIS A 72 -13.32 17.92 3.82
C HIS A 72 -14.59 18.55 3.22
N SER A 73 -14.81 18.38 1.92
CA SER A 73 -16.00 18.92 1.22
C SER A 73 -17.19 17.97 1.18
N THR A 74 -17.05 16.74 1.69
CA THR A 74 -18.10 15.73 1.76
C THR A 74 -18.37 15.34 3.21
N GLN A 75 -19.49 14.65 3.47
CA GLN A 75 -19.75 14.08 4.81
C GLN A 75 -19.04 12.74 5.03
N HIS A 76 -18.32 12.24 4.02
CA HIS A 76 -17.69 10.94 4.01
C HIS A 76 -16.22 11.01 4.40
N ARG A 77 -15.75 9.96 5.07
CA ARG A 77 -14.43 9.86 5.65
C ARG A 77 -13.55 8.95 4.82
N VAL A 78 -12.26 9.28 4.78
CA VAL A 78 -11.21 8.42 4.24
C VAL A 78 -10.53 7.71 5.39
N PHE A 79 -10.50 6.39 5.32
CA PHE A 79 -9.72 5.52 6.18
C PHE A 79 -8.55 4.93 5.40
N VAL A 80 -7.44 4.71 6.10
CA VAL A 80 -6.26 4.06 5.52
C VAL A 80 -5.99 2.79 6.29
N ALA A 81 -5.97 1.66 5.59
CA ALA A 81 -5.67 0.38 6.19
C ALA A 81 -4.21 0.35 6.66
N ARG A 82 -4.01 0.03 7.93
CA ARG A 82 -2.68 -0.15 8.51
C ARG A 82 -1.90 -1.30 7.86
N GLY A 83 -2.61 -2.32 7.38
CA GLY A 83 -2.02 -3.54 6.83
C GLY A 83 -1.10 -4.24 7.84
N ALA A 84 -0.01 -4.83 7.34
CA ALA A 84 0.94 -5.62 8.13
C ALA A 84 1.94 -4.79 8.96
N LEU A 85 1.74 -3.47 9.11
CA LEU A 85 2.67 -2.60 9.83
C LEU A 85 2.53 -2.73 11.36
N TRP A 86 3.19 -3.70 11.99
CA TRP A 86 3.08 -3.96 13.45
C TRP A 86 3.53 -2.79 14.37
N GLY A 87 4.34 -1.85 13.89
CA GLY A 87 4.77 -0.66 14.65
C GLY A 87 3.99 0.63 14.36
N ALA A 88 2.83 0.56 13.70
CA ALA A 88 2.16 1.77 13.19
C ALA A 88 1.79 2.77 14.29
N ASN A 89 1.25 2.29 15.42
CA ASN A 89 0.83 3.15 16.52
C ASN A 89 2.02 3.88 17.14
N ASP A 90 3.15 3.19 17.33
CA ASP A 90 4.35 3.77 17.91
C ASP A 90 4.97 4.81 16.98
N ILE A 91 5.09 4.50 15.68
CA ILE A 91 5.56 5.44 14.65
C ILE A 91 4.69 6.69 14.66
N GLN A 92 3.37 6.52 14.65
CA GLN A 92 2.45 7.66 14.65
C GLN A 92 2.55 8.50 15.93
N MET A 93 2.66 7.85 17.10
CA MET A 93 2.79 8.55 18.38
C MET A 93 4.08 9.36 18.44
N ILE A 94 5.23 8.75 18.12
CA ILE A 94 6.54 9.42 18.16
C ILE A 94 6.59 10.56 17.13
N SER A 95 5.97 10.36 15.96
CA SER A 95 5.87 11.41 14.93
C SER A 95 5.03 12.60 15.37
N ARG A 96 3.94 12.38 16.12
CA ARG A 96 3.08 13.46 16.65
C ARG A 96 3.75 14.29 17.75
N CYS A 97 4.77 13.73 18.39
CA CYS A 97 5.57 14.44 19.39
C CYS A 97 6.82 15.09 18.79
N ASP A 98 6.97 15.12 17.46
CA ASP A 98 8.13 15.65 16.74
C ASP A 98 9.49 15.04 17.12
N TYR A 99 9.47 13.83 17.72
CA TYR A 99 10.69 13.11 18.12
C TYR A 99 11.19 12.11 17.06
N LEU A 100 10.38 11.83 16.04
CA LEU A 100 10.73 10.85 15.01
C LEU A 100 11.72 11.47 14.01
N GLN A 101 13.01 11.15 14.16
CA GLN A 101 14.07 11.71 13.31
C GLN A 101 14.26 10.95 12.00
N SER A 102 14.10 9.62 12.01
CA SER A 102 14.24 8.78 10.83
C SER A 102 13.39 7.53 10.94
N VAL A 103 12.97 7.01 9.78
CA VAL A 103 12.27 5.73 9.66
C VAL A 103 12.90 4.97 8.51
N CYS A 104 13.37 3.75 8.78
CA CYS A 104 13.80 2.81 7.75
C CYS A 104 13.04 1.49 7.92
N ILE A 105 12.34 1.06 6.88
CA ILE A 105 11.70 -0.26 6.85
C ILE A 105 12.42 -1.13 5.84
N THR A 106 13.00 -2.22 6.34
CA THR A 106 13.64 -3.24 5.51
C THR A 106 12.70 -4.42 5.32
N MET A 107 12.42 -4.77 4.07
CA MET A 107 11.68 -5.98 3.70
C MET A 107 12.67 -6.99 3.11
N LYS A 108 12.77 -8.15 3.76
CA LYS A 108 13.57 -9.29 3.30
C LYS A 108 12.64 -10.36 2.74
N PHE A 109 12.95 -10.89 1.57
CA PHE A 109 12.11 -11.88 0.89
C PHE A 109 12.95 -12.82 0.04
N HIS A 110 12.40 -14.01 -0.26
CA HIS A 110 12.96 -14.88 -1.28
C HIS A 110 12.80 -14.20 -2.66
N PRO A 111 13.78 -14.28 -3.57
CA PRO A 111 13.74 -13.57 -4.86
C PRO A 111 12.48 -13.81 -5.72
N ARG A 112 11.78 -14.95 -5.53
CA ARG A 112 10.52 -15.27 -6.23
C ARG A 112 9.27 -14.61 -5.64
N SER A 113 9.33 -14.00 -4.47
CA SER A 113 8.16 -13.58 -3.70
C SER A 113 7.64 -12.19 -4.04
N LEU A 114 8.33 -11.41 -4.87
CA LEU A 114 8.01 -10.01 -5.12
C LEU A 114 7.79 -9.71 -6.60
N ARG A 115 6.85 -8.82 -6.91
CA ARG A 115 6.65 -8.29 -8.26
C ARG A 115 7.39 -6.95 -8.38
N LEU A 116 8.47 -6.94 -9.15
CA LEU A 116 9.26 -5.74 -9.44
C LEU A 116 8.87 -5.19 -10.80
N ASN A 117 8.50 -3.91 -10.86
CA ASN A 117 8.19 -3.25 -12.13
C ASN A 117 9.44 -2.64 -12.79
N ASP A 118 10.49 -2.38 -12.01
CA ASP A 118 11.73 -1.81 -12.52
C ASP A 118 12.59 -2.90 -13.20
N PRO A 119 12.97 -2.73 -14.47
CA PRO A 119 13.76 -3.72 -15.19
C PRO A 119 15.13 -4.02 -14.58
N LYS A 120 15.82 -3.00 -14.03
CA LYS A 120 17.16 -3.17 -13.44
C LYS A 120 17.08 -3.96 -12.14
N LEU A 121 16.06 -3.69 -11.33
CA LEU A 121 15.85 -4.46 -10.10
C LEU A 121 15.50 -5.91 -10.38
N ARG A 122 14.71 -6.13 -11.44
CA ARG A 122 14.37 -7.49 -11.88
C ARG A 122 15.61 -8.24 -12.36
N GLU A 123 16.45 -7.62 -13.19
CA GLU A 123 17.71 -8.20 -13.66
C GLU A 123 18.61 -8.60 -12.49
N LEU A 124 18.82 -7.71 -11.52
CA LEU A 124 19.62 -7.98 -10.33
C LEU A 124 19.04 -9.13 -9.47
N ASN A 125 17.71 -9.22 -9.39
CA ASN A 125 17.02 -10.30 -8.70
C ASN A 125 17.12 -11.64 -9.44
N ASP A 126 17.10 -11.62 -10.77
CA ASP A 126 17.26 -12.80 -11.63
C ASP A 126 18.71 -13.33 -11.59
N GLU A 127 19.72 -12.45 -11.52
CA GLU A 127 21.13 -12.82 -11.27
C GLU A 127 21.30 -13.53 -9.93
N LEU A 128 20.56 -13.11 -8.90
CA LEU A 128 20.55 -13.80 -7.61
C LEU A 128 19.91 -15.19 -7.71
N LEU A 129 18.86 -15.35 -8.52
CA LEU A 129 18.21 -16.64 -8.75
C LEU A 129 19.06 -17.62 -9.56
N GLY A 130 19.87 -17.11 -10.49
CA GLY A 130 20.83 -17.91 -11.28
C GLY A 130 22.10 -18.28 -10.51
N SER A 131 22.34 -17.71 -9.34
CA SER A 131 23.50 -17.98 -8.50
C SER A 131 23.35 -19.31 -7.76
N ASN A 132 24.37 -20.18 -7.85
CA ASN A 132 24.44 -21.42 -7.06
C ASN A 132 24.82 -21.19 -5.60
N GLU A 133 25.33 -20.00 -5.26
CA GLU A 133 25.71 -19.64 -3.89
C GLU A 133 24.58 -18.90 -3.16
N PRO A 134 24.19 -19.35 -1.94
CA PRO A 134 23.21 -18.65 -1.11
C PRO A 134 23.74 -17.29 -0.64
N ARG A 135 23.07 -16.20 -1.04
CA ARG A 135 23.46 -14.83 -0.70
C ARG A 135 22.25 -13.90 -0.63
N SER A 136 22.48 -12.69 -0.13
CA SER A 136 21.50 -11.60 -0.11
C SER A 136 21.99 -10.42 -0.93
N VAL A 137 21.07 -9.75 -1.63
CA VAL A 137 21.32 -8.56 -2.44
C VAL A 137 20.33 -7.47 -2.06
N ILE A 138 20.81 -6.25 -1.84
CA ILE A 138 19.95 -5.07 -1.71
C ILE A 138 19.49 -4.73 -3.13
N LEU A 139 18.20 -4.89 -3.39
CA LEU A 139 17.60 -4.50 -4.67
C LEU A 139 17.33 -3.00 -4.70
N PHE A 140 16.85 -2.44 -3.59
CA PHE A 140 16.52 -1.03 -3.51
C PHE A 140 16.81 -0.49 -2.12
N GLU A 141 17.34 0.73 -2.05
CA GLU A 141 17.42 1.51 -0.83
C GLU A 141 17.24 2.99 -1.18
N GLY A 142 16.21 3.62 -0.62
CA GLY A 142 15.91 5.01 -0.93
C GLY A 142 14.55 5.46 -0.39
N PRO A 143 14.09 6.66 -0.79
CA PRO A 143 12.84 7.22 -0.33
C PRO A 143 11.63 6.33 -0.66
N ALA A 144 10.69 6.23 0.28
CA ALA A 144 9.46 5.47 0.12
C ALA A 144 8.64 5.93 -1.09
N ARG A 145 8.69 7.23 -1.46
CA ARG A 145 8.03 7.76 -2.65
C ARG A 145 8.46 7.03 -3.93
N GLU A 146 9.76 6.88 -4.13
CA GLU A 146 10.33 6.22 -5.31
C GLU A 146 10.01 4.72 -5.27
N LEU A 147 10.17 4.11 -4.09
CA LEU A 147 9.85 2.70 -3.89
C LEU A 147 8.39 2.37 -4.23
N CYS A 148 7.45 3.25 -3.92
CA CYS A 148 6.04 3.08 -4.27
C CYS A 148 5.79 3.05 -5.80
N ARG A 149 6.68 3.65 -6.60
CA ARG A 149 6.61 3.60 -8.07
C ARG A 149 7.21 2.30 -8.61
N VAL A 150 8.30 1.86 -7.99
CA VAL A 150 9.07 0.66 -8.37
C VAL A 150 8.34 -0.65 -8.02
N ALA A 151 7.71 -0.73 -6.85
CA ALA A 151 7.07 -1.93 -6.32
C ALA A 151 5.69 -1.66 -5.69
N PRO A 152 4.74 -1.05 -6.43
CA PRO A 152 3.46 -0.53 -5.91
C PRO A 152 2.58 -1.58 -5.21
N ASN A 153 2.73 -2.86 -5.56
CA ASN A 153 1.93 -3.96 -5.03
C ASN A 153 2.48 -4.56 -3.74
N ASN A 154 3.72 -4.25 -3.37
CA ASN A 154 4.44 -4.97 -2.33
C ASN A 154 4.84 -4.08 -1.15
N VAL A 155 4.73 -2.76 -1.29
CA VAL A 155 5.30 -1.81 -0.33
C VAL A 155 4.25 -0.97 0.40
N ASN A 156 3.00 -1.44 0.46
CA ASN A 156 1.93 -0.80 1.24
C ASN A 156 2.35 -0.60 2.71
N THR A 157 3.02 -1.56 3.34
CA THR A 157 3.55 -1.40 4.72
C THR A 157 4.49 -0.20 4.86
N ILE A 158 5.35 0.03 3.87
CA ILE A 158 6.32 1.13 3.85
C ILE A 158 5.60 2.44 3.56
N ALA A 159 4.67 2.45 2.60
CA ALA A 159 3.84 3.60 2.28
C ALA A 159 2.97 4.04 3.47
N THR A 160 2.42 3.09 4.23
CA THR A 160 1.66 3.38 5.45
C THR A 160 2.55 4.01 6.52
N ALA A 161 3.76 3.49 6.74
CA ALA A 161 4.70 4.09 7.69
C ALA A 161 5.09 5.51 7.30
N ALA A 162 5.33 5.74 6.01
CA ALA A 162 5.59 7.06 5.47
C ALA A 162 4.41 8.03 5.66
N LEU A 163 3.18 7.52 5.55
CA LEU A 163 1.98 8.34 5.71
C LEU A 163 1.76 8.78 7.16
N ILE A 164 1.99 7.90 8.13
CA ILE A 164 1.72 8.15 9.56
C ILE A 164 2.94 8.70 10.32
N GLY A 165 4.13 8.61 9.71
CA GLY A 165 5.39 9.09 10.27
C GLY A 165 5.88 10.36 9.56
N ILE A 166 7.16 10.37 9.21
CA ILE A 166 7.90 11.56 8.73
C ILE A 166 7.72 11.91 7.24
N GLY A 167 6.78 11.26 6.55
CA GLY A 167 6.52 11.48 5.14
C GLY A 167 7.28 10.55 4.18
N PHE A 168 6.84 10.55 2.91
CA PHE A 168 7.32 9.65 1.85
C PHE A 168 8.74 9.93 1.37
N ASP A 169 9.22 11.16 1.51
CA ASP A 169 10.56 11.56 1.06
C ASP A 169 11.63 11.22 2.10
N GLN A 170 11.26 11.24 3.39
CA GLN A 170 12.18 11.02 4.51
C GLN A 170 12.15 9.58 5.03
N THR A 171 11.06 8.83 4.78
CA THR A 171 10.99 7.41 5.12
C THR A 171 11.79 6.61 4.12
N ILE A 172 12.77 5.84 4.59
CA ILE A 172 13.60 4.97 3.77
C ILE A 172 12.96 3.58 3.69
N GLY A 173 12.79 3.10 2.46
CA GLY A 173 12.45 1.72 2.18
C GLY A 173 13.66 0.97 1.69
N ARG A 174 13.90 -0.24 2.22
CA ARG A 174 14.95 -1.13 1.75
C ARG A 174 14.38 -2.48 1.34
N LEU A 175 14.63 -2.90 0.11
CA LEU A 175 14.27 -4.22 -0.40
C LEU A 175 15.51 -5.09 -0.46
N ILE A 176 15.47 -6.24 0.21
CA ILE A 176 16.55 -7.21 0.20
C ILE A 176 15.99 -8.54 -0.30
N ALA A 177 16.50 -9.00 -1.43
CA ALA A 177 16.29 -10.36 -1.89
C ALA A 177 17.36 -11.25 -1.27
N ASP A 178 16.96 -12.40 -0.72
CA ASP A 178 17.88 -13.33 -0.07
C ASP A 178 17.47 -14.77 -0.39
N SER A 179 18.35 -15.48 -1.11
CA SER A 179 18.07 -16.83 -1.62
C SER A 179 18.04 -17.91 -0.52
N ARG A 180 18.34 -17.55 0.74
CA ARG A 180 18.23 -18.44 1.91
C ARG A 180 16.81 -18.49 2.49
N TYR A 181 15.92 -17.55 2.13
CA TYR A 181 14.52 -17.62 2.55
C TYR A 181 13.74 -18.67 1.77
N TYR A 182 12.64 -19.17 2.35
CA TYR A 182 11.72 -20.07 1.64
C TYR A 182 10.94 -19.29 0.57
N SER A 183 10.76 -19.90 -0.61
CA SER A 183 9.74 -19.45 -1.56
C SER A 183 8.36 -19.94 -1.10
N TYR A 184 7.45 -19.01 -0.85
CA TYR A 184 6.02 -19.29 -0.68
C TYR A 184 5.29 -19.27 -2.02
#